data_AF-F1YRY2-F1
#
_entry.id   AF-F1YRY2-F1
#
_cell.length_a   1.000
_cell.length_b   1.000
_cell.length_c   1.000
_cell.angle_alpha   90.00
_cell.angle_beta   90.00
_cell.angle_gamma   90.00
#
_symmetry.space_group_name_H-M   'P 1'
#
loop_
_entity.id
_entity.type
_entity.pdbx_description
1 polymer ?
#
loop_
_entity_poly.entity_id
_entity_poly.type
_entity_poly.pdbx_seq_one_letter_code
_entity_poly.pdbx_strand_id
1 'polypeptide(L)' 'MAKTLDQKIADAEARLARLRLETRKQDTGRKIVLGGILLSAAEHDPAIRSWLLKQVDGDKLRKVDAERLAPLIAKWRKMT' A
#
# COMPACT_ATOMS: atom_id res chain seq x y z
N MET A 1 -39.79 20.07 -12.01
CA MET A 1 -39.41 19.36 -13.26
C MET A 1 -38.69 18.08 -12.88
N ALA A 2 -39.05 16.94 -13.48
CA ALA A 2 -38.33 15.69 -13.22
C ALA A 2 -36.92 15.77 -13.81
N LYS A 3 -35.93 15.15 -13.13
CA LYS A 3 -34.55 15.08 -13.64
C LYS A 3 -34.54 14.46 -15.04
N THR A 4 -33.82 15.09 -15.97
CA THR A 4 -33.60 14.52 -17.30
C THR A 4 -32.79 13.23 -17.19
N LEU A 5 -32.83 12.39 -18.22
CA LEU A 5 -32.03 11.15 -18.24
C LEU A 5 -30.53 11.45 -18.08
N ASP A 6 -30.03 12.50 -18.74
CA ASP A 6 -28.64 12.93 -18.62
C ASP A 6 -28.27 13.31 -17.19
N GLN A 7 -29.16 14.01 -16.47
CA GLN A 7 -28.94 14.34 -15.06
C GLN A 7 -28.90 13.10 -14.17
N LYS A 8 -29.75 12.09 -14.46
CA LYS A 8 -29.73 10.81 -13.74
C LYS A 8 -28.45 10.01 -14.02
N ILE A 9 -27.96 10.03 -15.26
CA ILE A 9 -26.70 9.40 -15.66
C ILE A 9 -25.54 10.07 -14.93
N ALA A 10 -25.46 11.41 -14.95
CA ALA A 10 -24.42 12.17 -14.25
C ALA A 10 -24.41 11.89 -12.74
N ASP A 11 -25.58 11.82 -12.10
CA ASP A 11 -25.70 11.47 -10.68
C ASP A 11 -25.17 10.04 -10.39
N ALA A 12 -25.48 9.07 -11.25
CA ALA A 12 -25.04 7.70 -11.10
C ALA A 12 -23.51 7.57 -11.29
N GLU A 13 -22.95 8.26 -12.27
CA GLU A 13 -21.49 8.31 -12.50
C GLU A 13 -20.76 8.96 -11.33
N ALA A 14 -21.29 10.05 -10.78
CA ALA A 14 -20.71 10.72 -9.62
C ALA A 14 -20.73 9.80 -8.37
N ARG A 15 -21.82 9.05 -8.17
CA ARG A 15 -21.92 8.05 -7.09
C ARG A 15 -20.91 6.92 -7.28
N LEU A 16 -20.79 6.40 -8.51
CA LEU A 16 -19.83 5.35 -8.82
C LEU A 16 -18.38 5.81 -8.58
N ALA A 17 -18.05 7.04 -8.98
CA ALA A 17 -16.74 7.62 -8.74
C ALA A 17 -16.40 7.73 -7.24
N ARG A 18 -17.37 8.17 -6.42
CA ARG A 18 -17.22 8.22 -4.96
C ARG A 18 -16.99 6.83 -4.36
N LEU A 19 -17.80 5.85 -4.74
CA LEU A 19 -17.64 4.48 -4.22
C LEU A 19 -16.27 3.89 -4.59
N ARG A 20 -15.82 4.10 -5.83
CA ARG A 20 -14.47 3.69 -6.27
C ARG A 20 -13.37 4.36 -5.45
N LEU A 21 -13.52 5.65 -5.13
CA LEU A 21 -12.57 6.37 -4.29
C LEU A 21 -12.52 5.78 -2.87
N GLU A 22 -13.68 5.51 -2.26
CA GLU A 22 -13.74 4.90 -0.93
C GLU A 22 -13.11 3.50 -0.92
N THR A 23 -13.34 2.68 -1.96
CA THR A 23 -12.66 1.39 -2.09
C THR A 23 -11.14 1.54 -2.14
N ARG A 24 -10.62 2.51 -2.91
CA ARG A 24 -9.17 2.78 -2.99
C ARG A 24 -8.61 3.26 -1.66
N LYS A 25 -9.33 4.12 -0.93
CA LYS A 25 -8.95 4.56 0.43
C LYS A 25 -8.86 3.38 1.39
N GLN A 26 -9.87 2.50 1.38
CA GLN A 26 -9.86 1.32 2.24
C GLN A 26 -8.71 0.36 1.91
N ASP A 27 -8.48 0.08 0.63
CA ASP A 27 -7.35 -0.76 0.19
C ASP A 27 -6.01 -0.16 0.62
N THR A 28 -5.84 1.16 0.45
CA THR A 28 -4.64 1.88 0.90
C THR A 28 -4.47 1.79 2.42
N GLY A 29 -5.54 2.00 3.19
CA GLY A 29 -5.52 1.85 4.64
C GLY A 29 -5.12 0.45 5.10
N ARG A 30 -5.68 -0.60 4.48
CA ARG A 30 -5.31 -2.00 4.78
C ARG A 30 -3.83 -2.26 4.55
N LYS A 31 -3.28 -1.78 3.43
CA LYS A 31 -1.85 -1.90 3.11
C LYS A 31 -0.97 -1.17 4.10
N ILE A 32 -1.36 0.04 4.53
CA ILE A 32 -0.62 0.82 5.53
C ILE A 32 -0.61 0.11 6.88
N VAL A 33 -1.77 -0.36 7.36
CA VAL A 33 -1.87 -1.03 8.67
C VAL A 33 -1.05 -2.34 8.66
N LEU A 34 -1.25 -3.19 7.65
CA LEU A 34 -0.52 -4.46 7.57
C LEU A 34 0.99 -4.23 7.38
N GLY A 35 1.38 -3.27 6.53
CA GLY A 35 2.76 -2.89 6.34
C GLY A 35 3.40 -2.40 7.63
N GLY A 36 2.73 -1.53 8.40
CA GLY A 36 3.21 -1.05 9.70
C GLY A 36 3.44 -2.18 10.71
N ILE A 37 2.51 -3.14 10.77
CA ILE A 37 2.67 -4.34 11.61
C ILE A 37 3.89 -5.15 11.17
N LEU A 38 4.06 -5.40 9.87
CA LEU A 38 5.18 -6.17 9.35
C LEU A 38 6.53 -5.48 9.59
N LEU A 39 6.59 -4.16 9.40
CA LEU A 39 7.78 -3.36 9.71
C LEU A 39 8.15 -3.48 11.18
N SER A 40 7.17 -3.35 12.09
CA SER A 40 7.40 -3.54 13.52
C SER A 40 7.87 -4.96 13.84
N ALA A 41 7.28 -5.98 13.22
CA ALA A 41 7.66 -7.37 13.43
C ALA A 41 9.12 -7.64 12.99
N ALA A 42 9.56 -7.09 11.86
CA ALA A 42 10.94 -7.23 11.37
C ALA A 42 11.99 -6.59 12.31
N GLU A 43 11.62 -5.60 13.12
CA GLU A 43 12.51 -5.03 14.14
C GLU A 43 12.76 -5.99 15.30
N HIS A 44 11.75 -6.78 15.69
CA HIS A 44 11.79 -7.61 16.90
C HIS A 44 12.06 -9.09 16.63
N ASP A 45 11.72 -9.60 15.46
CA ASP A 45 11.85 -11.01 15.09
C ASP A 45 12.88 -11.20 13.95
N PRO A 46 14.03 -11.84 14.21
CA PRO A 46 15.06 -12.12 13.21
C PRO A 46 14.58 -12.98 12.03
N ALA A 47 13.64 -13.91 12.25
CA ALA A 47 13.13 -14.77 11.19
C ALA A 47 12.28 -13.98 10.19
N ILE A 48 11.40 -13.10 10.70
CA ILE A 48 10.59 -12.19 9.87
C ILE A 48 11.50 -11.22 9.11
N ARG A 49 12.52 -10.67 9.78
CA ARG A 49 13.51 -9.78 9.14
C ARG A 49 14.23 -10.47 7.98
N SER A 50 14.75 -11.67 8.21
CA SER A 50 15.46 -12.45 7.18
C SER A 50 14.55 -12.77 6.00
N TRP A 51 13.30 -13.16 6.28
CA TRP A 51 12.30 -13.40 5.24
C TRP A 51 12.03 -12.15 4.42
N LEU A 52 11.84 -11.00 5.06
CA LEU A 52 11.52 -9.73 4.38
C LEU A 52 12.68 -9.25 3.51
N LEU A 53 13.93 -9.36 3.99
CA LEU A 53 15.11 -9.06 3.18
C LEU A 53 15.19 -9.92 1.92
N LYS A 54 14.88 -11.23 2.02
CA LYS A 54 14.83 -12.11 0.85
C LYS A 54 13.75 -11.72 -0.15
N GLN A 55 12.57 -11.29 0.31
CA GLN A 55 11.51 -10.81 -0.59
C GLN A 55 11.96 -9.56 -1.35
N VAL A 56 12.56 -8.60 -0.64
CA VAL A 56 13.04 -7.35 -1.25
C VAL A 56 14.17 -7.61 -2.26
N ASP A 57 15.09 -8.53 -1.97
CA ASP A 57 16.18 -8.89 -2.88
C ASP A 57 15.68 -9.64 -4.13
N GLY A 58 14.54 -10.33 -4.05
CA GLY A 58 13.90 -11.03 -5.16
C GLY A 58 12.99 -10.15 -6.03
N ASP A 59 12.53 -9.00 -5.52
CA ASP A 59 11.58 -8.13 -6.20
C ASP A 59 12.25 -7.08 -7.12
N LYS A 60 11.65 -6.86 -8.29
CA LYS A 60 12.06 -5.78 -9.20
C LYS A 60 11.37 -4.47 -8.82
N LEU A 61 11.97 -3.75 -7.87
CA LEU A 61 11.51 -2.44 -7.46
C LEU A 61 11.87 -1.37 -8.51
N ARG A 62 11.00 -0.37 -8.67
CA ARG A 62 11.35 0.86 -9.39
C ARG A 62 12.44 1.59 -8.61
N LYS A 63 13.32 2.31 -9.30
CA LYS A 63 14.45 3.05 -8.68
C LYS A 63 14.01 3.92 -7.48
N VAL A 64 12.92 4.67 -7.64
CA VAL A 64 12.36 5.51 -6.57
C VAL A 64 11.92 4.73 -5.33
N ASP A 65 11.36 3.54 -5.52
CA ASP A 65 10.90 2.70 -4.41
C ASP A 65 12.09 2.01 -3.73
N ALA A 66 13.09 1.59 -4.52
CA ALA A 66 14.35 1.06 -4.00
C ALA A 66 15.11 2.10 -3.15
N GLU A 67 15.22 3.34 -3.62
CA GLU A 67 15.83 4.45 -2.87
C GLU A 67 15.07 4.75 -1.57
N ARG A 68 13.74 4.69 -1.60
CA ARG A 68 12.90 4.89 -0.42
C ARG A 68 13.12 3.81 0.65
N LEU A 69 13.30 2.56 0.24
CA LEU A 69 13.47 1.43 1.15
C LEU A 69 14.93 1.22 1.60
N ALA A 70 15.91 1.78 0.88
CA ALA A 70 17.33 1.59 1.16
C ALA A 70 17.74 1.83 2.63
N PRO A 71 17.26 2.87 3.34
CA PRO A 71 17.60 3.08 4.74
C PRO A 71 17.10 1.95 5.67
N LEU A 72 15.90 1.43 5.41
CA LEU A 72 15.31 0.34 6.20
C LEU A 72 16.05 -0.98 5.95
N ILE A 73 16.35 -1.29 4.69
CA ILE A 73 17.10 -2.49 4.30
C ILE A 73 18.50 -2.45 4.93
N ALA A 74 19.18 -1.30 4.84
CA ALA A 74 20.51 -1.14 5.43
C ALA A 74 20.49 -1.31 6.95
N LYS A 75 19.45 -0.81 7.63
CA LYS A 75 19.26 -1.02 9.07
C LYS A 75 19.10 -2.50 9.39
N TRP A 76 18.17 -3.21 8.73
CA TRP A 76 17.89 -4.62 9.02
C TRP A 76 19.07 -5.54 8.71
N ARG A 77 19.84 -5.26 7.66
CA ARG A 77 21.07 -6.02 7.35
C ARG A 77 22.15 -5.89 8.44
N LYS A 78 22.15 -4.81 9.22
CA LYS A 78 23.08 -4.64 10.36
C LYS A 78 22.59 -5.34 11.64
N MET A 79 21.31 -5.67 11.72
CA MET A 79 20.68 -6.36 12.86
C MET A 79 20.67 -7.88 12.69
N THR A 80 21.15 -8.39 11.55
CA THR A 80 21.28 -9.81 11.26
C THR A 80 22.67 -10.26 11.65
#